data_AF-A0A0D2ZYJ4-F1
#
_entry.id   AF-A0A0D2ZYJ4-F1
#
_cell.length_a   1.000
_cell.length_b   1.000
_cell.length_c   1.000
_cell.angle_alpha   90.00
_cell.angle_beta   90.00
_cell.angle_gamma   90.00
#
_symmetry.space_group_name_H-M   'P 1'
#
loop_
_entity.id
_entity.type
_entity.pdbx_description
1 polymer ?
#
loop_
_entity_poly.entity_id
_entity_poly.type
_entity_poly.pdbx_seq_one_letter_code
_entity_poly.pdbx_strand_id
1 'polypeptide(L)'
;MTREVDETMIWDLGSEAGNEFLDAVNELRVLIDGGTTEEVSLRKAHDVLQTAMARLEDEFKHLLSENKLPFELEHASFRSDLVLEEGSFGAASTEDLIIGSSRRNSEEIVIDLVRPEVISDLKNIATTMIASGYDRECLQVCTTVRKEALDEFLYHHEVEKLSIEDVLKMDWATLNTNIKKWV
;
A
#
# COMPACT_ATOMS: atom_id res chain seq x y z
N MET A 1 8.50 17.88 23.60
CA MET A 1 7.33 17.34 24.33
C MET A 1 6.59 16.44 23.35
N THR A 2 7.15 15.27 23.04
CA THR A 2 6.89 13.96 23.70
C THR A 2 5.42 13.56 23.62
N ARG A 3 5.08 12.87 22.52
CA ARG A 3 4.01 11.88 22.51
C ARG A 3 4.57 10.60 21.91
N GLU A 4 5.59 10.05 22.58
CA GLU A 4 5.87 8.62 22.55
C GLU A 4 5.00 8.03 23.66
N VAL A 5 3.71 7.91 23.39
CA VAL A 5 2.92 6.85 24.01
C VAL A 5 2.97 5.76 22.96
N ASP A 6 3.47 4.59 23.33
CA ASP A 6 3.34 3.38 22.52
C ASP A 6 1.84 3.05 22.50
N GLU A 7 1.11 3.82 21.68
CA GLU A 7 -0.33 3.93 21.68
C GLU A 7 -0.82 2.79 20.80
N THR A 8 -0.89 1.60 21.42
CA THR A 8 -1.33 0.33 20.84
C THR A 8 -2.33 0.55 19.71
N MET A 9 -2.00 0.06 18.51
CA MET A 9 -2.84 0.24 17.35
C MET A 9 -4.18 -0.49 17.56
N ILE A 10 -5.27 0.15 17.15
CA ILE A 10 -6.63 -0.36 17.36
C ILE A 10 -6.78 -1.69 16.63
N TRP A 11 -6.20 -1.81 15.43
CA TRP A 11 -6.24 -3.05 14.66
C TRP A 11 -5.33 -4.15 15.20
N ASP A 12 -4.37 -3.85 16.08
CA ASP A 12 -3.62 -4.88 16.80
C ASP A 12 -4.51 -5.61 17.83
N LEU A 13 -5.59 -4.96 18.28
CA LEU A 13 -6.62 -5.56 19.15
C LEU A 13 -7.64 -6.40 18.34
N GLY A 14 -7.61 -6.30 17.01
CA GLY A 14 -8.46 -7.05 16.08
C GLY A 14 -9.43 -6.16 15.29
N SER A 15 -9.90 -6.68 14.15
CA SER A 15 -10.79 -5.96 13.22
C SER A 15 -12.12 -5.55 13.86
N GLU A 16 -12.60 -6.23 14.91
CA GLU A 16 -13.82 -5.86 15.64
C GLU A 16 -13.67 -4.49 16.31
N ALA A 17 -12.59 -4.27 17.06
CA ALA A 17 -12.30 -2.98 17.70
C ALA A 17 -12.11 -1.86 16.67
N GLY A 18 -11.47 -2.19 15.54
CA GLY A 18 -11.34 -1.28 14.40
C GLY A 18 -12.69 -0.85 13.82
N ASN A 19 -13.60 -1.82 13.62
CA ASN A 19 -14.95 -1.53 13.10
C ASN A 19 -15.77 -0.69 14.08
N GLU A 20 -15.72 -0.98 15.38
CA GLU A 20 -16.39 -0.15 16.40
C GLU A 20 -15.90 1.30 16.37
N PHE A 21 -14.60 1.50 16.18
CA PHE A 21 -14.03 2.85 16.02
C PHE A 21 -14.54 3.54 14.75
N LEU A 22 -14.60 2.83 13.62
CA LEU A 22 -15.12 3.38 12.37
C LEU A 22 -16.62 3.73 12.47
N ASP A 23 -17.41 2.92 13.17
CA ASP A 23 -18.82 3.18 13.43
C ASP A 23 -19.00 4.46 14.26
N ALA A 24 -18.21 4.63 15.34
CA ALA A 24 -18.23 5.84 16.15
C ALA A 24 -17.85 7.11 15.35
N VAL A 25 -16.88 6.99 14.44
CA VAL A 25 -16.51 8.07 13.51
C VAL A 25 -17.66 8.40 12.56
N ASN A 26 -18.33 7.38 12.02
CA ASN A 26 -19.46 7.59 11.12
C ASN A 26 -20.64 8.26 11.84
N GLU A 27 -20.94 7.86 13.09
CA GLU A 27 -21.93 8.54 13.93
C GLU A 27 -21.59 10.01 14.16
N LEU A 28 -20.32 10.31 14.50
CA LEU A 28 -19.84 11.69 14.67
C LEU A 28 -20.05 12.52 13.41
N ARG A 29 -19.83 11.93 12.23
CA ARG A 29 -20.04 12.61 10.95
C ARG A 29 -21.51 12.89 10.67
N VAL A 30 -22.38 11.91 10.92
CA VAL A 30 -23.82 12.11 10.80
C VAL A 30 -24.30 13.23 11.74
N LEU A 31 -23.73 13.34 12.94
CA LEU A 31 -24.03 14.44 13.87
C LEU A 31 -23.56 15.81 13.35
N ILE A 32 -22.38 15.86 12.72
CA ILE A 32 -21.84 17.08 12.10
C ILE A 32 -22.74 17.51 10.94
N ASP A 33 -23.08 16.60 10.03
CA ASP A 33 -23.93 16.86 8.86
C ASP A 33 -25.38 17.17 9.25
N GLY A 34 -25.87 16.55 10.33
CA GLY A 34 -27.21 16.74 10.88
C GLY A 34 -27.44 18.11 11.53
N GLY A 35 -26.40 18.93 11.67
CA GLY A 35 -26.49 20.32 12.11
C GLY A 35 -26.96 20.49 13.55
N THR A 36 -26.08 20.24 14.53
CA THR A 36 -26.35 20.64 15.91
C THR A 36 -26.47 22.17 16.02
N THR A 37 -27.44 22.67 16.77
CA THR A 37 -27.81 24.10 16.79
C THR A 37 -26.82 25.00 17.54
N GLU A 38 -25.89 24.41 18.29
CA GLU A 38 -24.88 25.13 19.07
C GLU A 38 -23.54 25.16 18.34
N GLU A 39 -23.10 26.36 17.90
CA GLU A 39 -21.82 26.53 17.19
C GLU A 39 -20.60 25.99 17.97
N VAL A 40 -20.62 26.08 19.30
CA VAL A 40 -19.54 25.58 20.15
C VAL A 40 -19.45 24.06 20.10
N SER A 41 -20.59 23.38 20.02
CA SER A 41 -20.68 21.92 19.92
C SER A 41 -20.26 21.43 18.53
N LEU A 42 -20.61 22.17 17.46
CA LEU A 42 -20.13 21.89 16.11
C LEU A 42 -18.62 22.00 15.98
N ARG A 43 -18.00 23.06 16.52
CA ARG A 43 -16.53 23.22 16.48
C ARG A 43 -15.82 22.05 17.17
N LYS A 44 -16.27 21.69 18.37
CA LYS A 44 -15.73 20.53 19.09
C LYS A 44 -15.89 19.22 18.31
N ALA A 45 -17.03 19.02 17.65
CA ALA A 45 -17.25 17.83 16.84
C ALA A 45 -16.26 17.74 15.66
N HIS A 46 -15.98 18.86 14.99
CA HIS A 46 -14.96 18.92 13.94
C HIS A 46 -13.55 18.64 14.48
N ASP A 47 -13.19 19.19 15.65
CA ASP A 47 -11.89 18.94 16.29
C ASP A 47 -11.71 17.45 16.62
N VAL A 48 -12.77 16.80 17.13
CA VAL A 48 -12.78 15.36 17.41
C VAL A 48 -12.67 14.56 16.12
N LEU A 49 -13.39 14.96 15.06
CA LEU A 49 -13.30 14.29 13.75
C LEU A 49 -11.87 14.37 13.20
N GLN A 50 -11.25 15.55 13.24
CA GLN A 50 -9.87 15.72 12.80
C GLN A 50 -8.90 14.85 13.60
N THR A 51 -9.10 14.75 14.92
CA THR A 51 -8.30 13.87 15.77
C THR A 51 -8.49 12.40 15.40
N ALA A 52 -9.72 11.98 15.12
CA ALA A 52 -10.03 10.62 14.67
C ALA A 52 -9.42 10.31 13.31
N MET A 53 -9.42 11.28 12.37
CA MET A 53 -8.80 11.12 11.05
C MET A 53 -7.28 11.00 11.16
N ALA A 54 -6.62 11.80 11.99
CA ALA A 54 -5.20 11.65 12.27
C ALA A 54 -4.88 10.25 12.85
N ARG A 55 -5.75 9.72 13.71
CA ARG A 55 -5.59 8.35 14.20
C ARG A 55 -5.77 7.32 13.09
N LEU A 56 -6.77 7.46 12.21
CA LEU A 56 -6.95 6.57 11.06
C LEU A 56 -5.77 6.61 10.10
N GLU A 57 -5.11 7.76 9.90
CA GLU A 57 -3.88 7.87 9.10
C GLU A 57 -2.77 6.99 9.68
N ASP A 58 -2.55 7.04 10.99
CA ASP A 58 -1.54 6.24 11.68
C ASP A 58 -1.86 4.74 11.59
N GLU A 59 -3.12 4.34 11.82
CA GLU A 59 -3.59 2.95 11.71
C GLU A 59 -3.45 2.42 10.27
N PHE A 60 -3.83 3.24 9.28
CA PHE A 60 -3.72 2.88 7.88
C PHE A 60 -2.26 2.68 7.46
N LYS A 61 -1.37 3.57 7.92
CA LYS A 61 0.07 3.46 7.70
C LYS A 61 0.63 2.19 8.34
N HIS A 62 0.26 1.92 9.59
CA HIS A 62 0.69 0.74 10.35
C HIS A 62 0.29 -0.56 9.65
N LEU A 63 -0.99 -0.70 9.29
CA LEU A 63 -1.48 -1.87 8.57
C LEU A 63 -0.77 -2.08 7.24
N LEU A 64 -0.55 -1.02 6.45
CA LEU A 64 0.22 -1.12 5.20
C LEU A 64 1.69 -1.50 5.42
N SER A 65 2.28 -1.09 6.54
CA SER A 65 3.71 -1.30 6.82
C SER A 65 4.00 -2.69 7.36
N GLU A 66 3.19 -3.16 8.31
CA GLU A 66 3.39 -4.47 8.95
C GLU A 66 2.96 -5.64 8.06
N ASN A 67 2.08 -5.39 7.08
CA ASN A 67 1.50 -6.42 6.22
C ASN A 67 2.11 -6.46 4.81
N LYS A 68 3.31 -5.90 4.63
CA LYS A 68 4.07 -6.03 3.37
C LYS A 68 4.41 -7.50 3.12
N LEU A 69 4.17 -7.95 1.89
CA LEU A 69 4.73 -9.22 1.41
C LEU A 69 6.08 -8.95 0.74
N PRO A 70 7.10 -9.80 1.00
CA PRO A 70 8.40 -9.65 0.35
C PRO A 70 8.24 -9.77 -1.16
N PHE A 71 8.85 -8.84 -1.88
CA PHE A 71 8.87 -8.85 -3.33
C PHE A 71 9.88 -9.90 -3.80
N GLU A 72 9.40 -11.09 -4.16
CA GLU A 72 10.25 -12.11 -4.78
C GLU A 72 10.34 -11.85 -6.29
N LEU A 73 11.46 -11.28 -6.72
CA LEU A 73 11.76 -10.95 -8.12
C LEU A 73 11.65 -12.17 -9.05
N GLU A 74 11.82 -13.39 -8.52
CA GLU A 74 11.73 -14.63 -9.31
C GLU A 74 10.31 -14.93 -9.84
N HIS A 75 9.27 -14.33 -9.24
CA HIS A 75 7.88 -14.49 -9.67
C HIS A 75 7.35 -13.27 -10.45
N ALA A 76 8.06 -12.15 -10.39
CA ALA A 76 7.76 -10.93 -11.13
C ALA A 76 8.34 -11.01 -12.55
N SER A 77 7.84 -11.94 -13.37
CA SER A 77 8.07 -11.89 -14.80
C SER A 77 7.31 -10.69 -15.38
N PHE A 78 7.89 -9.49 -15.29
CA PHE A 78 7.54 -8.33 -16.14
C PHE A 78 7.96 -8.59 -17.59
N ARG A 79 7.67 -9.78 -18.12
CA ARG A 79 7.69 -9.96 -19.56
C ARG A 79 6.46 -9.22 -20.06
N SER A 80 6.67 -7.96 -20.45
CA SER A 80 5.86 -7.34 -21.48
C SER A 80 5.97 -8.25 -22.70
N ASP A 81 5.06 -9.21 -22.80
CA ASP A 81 4.89 -10.05 -23.98
C ASP A 81 4.35 -9.13 -25.08
N LEU A 82 5.27 -8.48 -25.78
CA LEU A 82 4.98 -7.91 -27.09
C LEU A 82 4.67 -9.11 -27.98
N VAL A 83 3.38 -9.43 -28.07
CA VAL A 83 2.84 -10.50 -28.91
C VAL A 83 3.32 -10.29 -30.35
N LEU A 84 4.38 -10.99 -30.71
CA LEU A 84 4.66 -11.39 -32.08
C LEU A 84 4.21 -12.84 -32.19
N GLU A 85 3.05 -13.00 -32.80
CA GLU A 85 2.49 -14.26 -33.28
C GLU A 85 3.55 -15.13 -33.96
N GLU A 86 3.87 -16.30 -33.39
CA GLU A 86 4.05 -17.56 -34.14
C GLU A 86 4.22 -18.78 -33.20
N GLY A 87 3.34 -19.78 -33.36
CA GLY A 87 3.77 -21.19 -33.40
C GLY A 87 3.90 -22.03 -32.10
N SER A 88 2.77 -22.58 -31.65
CA SER A 88 2.50 -23.94 -31.15
C SER A 88 3.58 -24.92 -30.58
N PHE A 89 3.12 -25.66 -29.54
CA PHE A 89 3.45 -27.03 -29.04
C PHE A 89 4.38 -27.23 -27.82
N GLY A 90 3.85 -27.95 -26.82
CA GLY A 90 4.62 -28.94 -26.03
C GLY A 90 4.34 -28.97 -24.52
N ALA A 91 3.69 -30.02 -24.03
CA ALA A 91 3.41 -30.28 -22.61
C ALA A 91 4.52 -31.10 -21.92
N ALA A 92 4.78 -30.82 -20.63
CA ALA A 92 5.20 -31.83 -19.64
C ALA A 92 5.03 -31.27 -18.21
N SER A 93 4.73 -32.18 -17.28
CA SER A 93 4.24 -31.97 -15.92
C SER A 93 5.33 -32.30 -14.90
N THR A 94 5.43 -31.54 -13.79
CA THR A 94 5.77 -32.09 -12.46
C THR A 94 5.44 -31.12 -11.31
N GLU A 95 4.55 -31.61 -10.44
CA GLU A 95 4.41 -31.50 -8.97
C GLU A 95 4.75 -30.23 -8.14
N ASP A 96 3.69 -29.78 -7.43
CA ASP A 96 3.62 -29.13 -6.10
C ASP A 96 4.51 -27.92 -5.78
N LEU A 97 3.92 -26.72 -5.92
CA LEU A 97 3.96 -25.67 -4.91
C LEU A 97 2.58 -25.00 -4.84
N ILE A 98 1.88 -25.23 -3.73
CA ILE A 98 0.60 -24.61 -3.39
C ILE A 98 0.89 -23.17 -2.95
N ILE A 99 0.94 -22.25 -3.90
CA ILE A 99 0.67 -20.82 -3.68
C ILE A 99 -0.37 -20.48 -4.74
N GLY A 100 -1.48 -19.85 -4.35
CA GLY A 100 -2.71 -19.69 -5.13
C GLY A 100 -2.53 -19.08 -6.52
N SER A 101 -2.01 -19.85 -7.47
CA SER A 101 -1.94 -19.51 -8.87
C SER A 101 -3.24 -19.97 -9.52
N SER A 102 -4.19 -19.05 -9.65
CA SER A 102 -5.24 -19.21 -10.66
C SER A 102 -4.54 -19.34 -12.01
N ARG A 103 -4.82 -20.44 -12.69
CA ARG A 103 -4.07 -20.93 -13.83
C ARG A 103 -4.92 -20.67 -15.07
N ARG A 104 -4.30 -19.99 -16.05
CA ARG A 104 -4.51 -20.05 -17.51
C ARG A 104 -5.39 -18.92 -18.07
N ASN A 105 -4.73 -17.85 -18.51
CA ASN A 105 -4.72 -17.34 -19.89
C ASN A 105 -3.96 -16.01 -19.98
N SER A 106 -2.67 -15.96 -20.34
CA SER A 106 -1.95 -14.68 -20.56
C SER A 106 -2.26 -13.63 -19.47
N GLU A 107 -2.24 -14.08 -18.22
CA GLU A 107 -2.74 -13.31 -17.08
C GLU A 107 -1.60 -12.44 -16.57
N GLU A 108 -1.80 -11.13 -16.64
CA GLU A 108 -1.08 -10.13 -15.86
C GLU A 108 -0.89 -10.67 -14.44
N ILE A 109 0.36 -11.03 -14.08
CA ILE A 109 0.68 -11.48 -12.74
C ILE A 109 0.48 -10.27 -11.84
N VAL A 110 -0.70 -10.17 -11.21
CA VAL A 110 -0.97 -9.17 -10.19
C VAL A 110 -0.22 -9.62 -8.95
N ILE A 111 0.94 -9.01 -8.71
CA ILE A 111 1.70 -9.23 -7.49
C ILE A 111 0.93 -8.57 -6.35
N ASP A 112 0.42 -9.38 -5.42
CA ASP A 112 -0.18 -8.87 -4.19
C ASP A 112 0.94 -8.47 -3.22
N LEU A 113 1.06 -7.16 -2.95
CA LEU A 113 2.12 -6.59 -2.13
C LEU A 113 1.71 -6.48 -0.65
N VAL A 114 0.47 -6.83 -0.32
CA VAL A 114 -0.11 -6.72 1.02
C VAL A 114 -0.78 -8.03 1.38
N ARG A 115 -0.68 -8.45 2.64
CA ARG A 115 -1.39 -9.64 3.12
C ARG A 115 -2.91 -9.53 2.91
N PRO A 116 -3.58 -10.52 2.30
CA PRO A 116 -4.99 -10.42 1.94
C PRO A 116 -5.91 -10.26 3.16
N GLU A 117 -5.49 -10.73 4.32
CA GLU A 117 -6.25 -10.67 5.58
C GLU A 117 -6.59 -9.23 6.00
N VAL A 118 -5.73 -8.26 5.69
CA VAL A 118 -5.92 -6.86 6.08
C VAL A 118 -6.57 -5.98 5.01
N ILE A 119 -6.80 -6.51 3.80
CA ILE A 119 -7.35 -5.73 2.68
C ILE A 119 -8.73 -5.17 3.01
N SER A 120 -9.58 -5.95 3.69
CA SER A 120 -10.91 -5.49 4.10
C SER A 120 -10.82 -4.32 5.07
N ASP A 121 -9.93 -4.39 6.05
CA ASP A 121 -9.72 -3.34 7.05
C ASP A 121 -9.17 -2.06 6.42
N LEU A 122 -8.15 -2.19 5.56
CA LEU A 122 -7.58 -1.08 4.79
C LEU A 122 -8.66 -0.39 3.93
N LYS A 123 -9.54 -1.17 3.29
CA LYS A 123 -10.65 -0.64 2.50
C LYS A 123 -11.66 0.12 3.36
N ASN A 124 -12.01 -0.42 4.52
CA ASN A 124 -12.95 0.23 5.43
C ASN A 124 -12.39 1.56 5.95
N ILE A 125 -11.12 1.58 6.38
CA ILE A 125 -10.45 2.81 6.82
C ILE A 125 -10.43 3.84 5.69
N ALA A 126 -9.96 3.46 4.50
CA ALA A 126 -9.89 4.37 3.35
C ALA A 126 -11.26 4.94 2.97
N THR A 127 -12.30 4.10 2.97
CA THR A 127 -13.68 4.52 2.66
C THR A 127 -14.16 5.56 3.68
N THR A 128 -13.92 5.33 4.97
CA THR A 128 -14.28 6.27 6.04
C THR A 128 -13.51 7.57 5.93
N MET A 129 -12.20 7.54 5.66
CA MET A 129 -11.38 8.75 5.47
C MET A 129 -11.85 9.58 4.26
N ILE A 130 -12.04 8.94 3.12
CA ILE A 130 -12.50 9.60 1.88
C ILE A 130 -13.86 10.23 2.09
N ALA A 131 -14.80 9.50 2.69
CA ALA A 131 -16.11 10.05 2.95
C ALA A 131 -16.03 11.25 3.90
N SER A 132 -15.03 11.31 4.81
CA SER A 132 -14.82 12.43 5.75
C SER A 132 -14.13 13.65 5.12
N GLY A 133 -13.73 13.56 3.84
CA GLY A 133 -12.97 14.61 3.16
C GLY A 133 -11.45 14.57 3.39
N TYR A 134 -10.91 13.42 3.79
CA TYR A 134 -9.48 13.17 4.03
C TYR A 134 -8.88 12.25 2.96
N ASP A 135 -9.35 12.40 1.72
CA ASP A 135 -8.92 11.61 0.57
C ASP A 135 -7.43 11.85 0.24
N ARG A 136 -6.98 13.09 0.35
CA ARG A 136 -5.59 13.46 0.09
C ARG A 136 -4.63 12.83 1.09
N GLU A 137 -4.98 12.87 2.37
CA GLU A 137 -4.20 12.30 3.47
C GLU A 137 -4.10 10.77 3.34
N CYS A 138 -5.23 10.10 3.06
CA CYS A 138 -5.25 8.66 2.79
C CYS A 138 -4.35 8.29 1.58
N LEU A 139 -4.47 9.02 0.47
CA LEU A 139 -3.64 8.78 -0.71
C LEU A 139 -2.15 9.03 -0.44
N GLN A 140 -1.83 10.07 0.33
CA GLN A 140 -0.46 10.40 0.71
C GLN A 140 0.17 9.28 1.53
N VAL A 141 -0.55 8.73 2.52
CA VAL A 141 -0.07 7.59 3.32
C VAL A 141 0.19 6.38 2.43
N CYS A 142 -0.80 6.00 1.59
CA CYS A 142 -0.65 4.87 0.67
C CYS A 142 0.56 5.04 -0.27
N THR A 143 0.71 6.22 -0.85
CA THR A 143 1.81 6.55 -1.77
C THR A 143 3.15 6.49 -1.06
N THR A 144 3.23 7.02 0.16
CA THR A 144 4.46 7.05 0.95
C THR A 144 4.92 5.64 1.30
N VAL A 145 4.04 4.80 1.84
CA VAL A 145 4.39 3.42 2.23
C VAL A 145 4.79 2.57 1.01
N ARG A 146 4.09 2.71 -0.12
CA ARG A 146 4.43 2.00 -1.36
C ARG A 146 5.77 2.45 -1.94
N LYS A 147 6.04 3.76 -1.89
CA LYS A 147 7.33 4.30 -2.32
C LYS A 147 8.46 3.78 -1.44
N GLU A 148 8.29 3.78 -0.11
CA GLU A 148 9.28 3.24 0.83
C GLU A 148 9.56 1.76 0.53
N ALA A 149 8.53 0.96 0.28
CA ALA A 149 8.69 -0.45 -0.10
C ALA A 149 9.45 -0.62 -1.43
N LEU A 150 9.17 0.23 -2.43
CA LEU A 150 9.90 0.22 -3.70
C LEU A 150 11.36 0.65 -3.51
N ASP A 151 11.62 1.72 -2.75
CA ASP A 151 12.96 2.20 -2.45
C ASP A 151 13.78 1.12 -1.72
N GLU A 152 13.18 0.41 -0.77
CA GLU A 152 13.78 -0.73 -0.08
C GLU A 152 14.07 -1.89 -1.04
N PHE A 153 13.15 -2.22 -1.94
CA PHE A 153 13.35 -3.26 -2.96
C PHE A 153 14.53 -2.93 -3.88
N LEU A 154 14.57 -1.71 -4.42
CA LEU A 154 15.65 -1.25 -5.30
C LEU A 154 17.00 -1.24 -4.57
N TYR A 155 17.00 -0.85 -3.30
CA TYR A 155 18.20 -0.88 -2.47
C TYR A 155 18.75 -2.31 -2.30
N HIS A 156 17.89 -3.28 -1.98
CA HIS A 156 18.30 -4.69 -1.84
C HIS A 156 18.82 -5.31 -3.15
N HIS A 157 18.34 -4.82 -4.31
CA HIS A 157 18.78 -5.29 -5.63
C HIS A 157 19.95 -4.47 -6.20
N GLU A 158 20.56 -3.61 -5.37
CA GLU A 158 21.68 -2.74 -5.75
C GLU A 158 21.39 -1.94 -7.03
N VAL A 159 20.14 -1.49 -7.18
CA VAL A 159 19.72 -0.62 -8.28
C VAL A 159 20.02 0.81 -7.87
N GLU A 160 21.11 1.35 -8.41
CA GLU A 160 21.60 2.68 -8.05
C GLU A 160 20.76 3.79 -8.67
N LYS A 161 20.44 4.80 -7.85
CA LYS A 161 19.87 6.05 -8.33
C LYS A 161 20.97 6.95 -8.88
N LEU A 162 21.24 6.81 -10.17
CA LEU A 162 22.27 7.59 -10.88
C LEU A 162 21.74 8.95 -11.33
N SER A 163 22.53 10.01 -11.15
CA SER A 163 22.25 11.29 -11.80
C SER A 163 22.68 11.27 -13.26
N ILE A 164 22.18 12.22 -14.06
CA ILE A 164 22.61 12.38 -15.46
C ILE A 164 24.13 12.56 -15.55
N GLU A 165 24.72 13.30 -14.61
CA GLU A 165 26.16 13.53 -14.58
C GLU A 165 26.96 12.26 -14.28
N ASP A 166 26.47 11.40 -13.37
CA ASP A 166 27.11 10.12 -13.03
C ASP A 166 27.13 9.19 -14.25
N VAL A 167 26.00 9.10 -14.96
CA VAL A 167 25.88 8.28 -16.18
C VAL A 167 26.85 8.75 -17.27
N LEU A 168 27.03 10.07 -17.45
CA LEU A 168 27.91 10.62 -18.48
C LEU A 168 29.40 10.42 -18.19
N LYS A 169 29.78 10.28 -16.91
CA LYS A 169 31.17 10.06 -16.49
C LYS A 169 31.53 8.58 -16.33
N MET A 170 30.53 7.69 -16.32
CA MET A 170 30.70 6.26 -16.13
C MET A 170 31.27 5.59 -17.39
N ASP A 171 32.11 4.58 -17.20
CA ASP A 171 32.61 3.78 -18.32
C ASP A 171 31.52 2.84 -18.86
N TRP A 172 31.69 2.40 -20.11
CA TRP A 172 30.70 1.56 -20.79
C TRP A 172 30.44 0.22 -20.09
N ALA A 173 31.45 -0.41 -19.47
CA ALA A 173 31.26 -1.72 -18.85
C ALA A 173 30.39 -1.62 -17.59
N THR A 174 30.64 -0.61 -16.77
CA THR A 174 29.82 -0.32 -15.58
C THR A 174 28.41 0.11 -15.98
N LEU A 175 28.29 1.00 -16.98
CA LEU A 175 26.99 1.44 -17.49
C LEU A 175 26.15 0.27 -18.03
N ASN A 176 26.73 -0.62 -18.84
CA ASN A 176 26.03 -1.78 -19.38
C ASN A 176 25.57 -2.77 -18.29
N THR A 177 26.32 -2.87 -17.19
CA THR A 177 25.91 -3.67 -16.02
C THR A 177 24.71 -3.03 -15.32
N ASN A 178 24.73 -1.71 -15.10
CA ASN A 178 23.59 -0.98 -14.54
C ASN A 178 22.35 -1.06 -15.44
N ILE A 179 22.50 -0.91 -16.76
CA ILE A 179 21.38 -1.06 -17.71
C ILE A 179 20.73 -2.44 -17.55
N LYS A 180 21.52 -3.52 -17.43
CA LYS A 180 20.99 -4.88 -17.21
C LYS A 180 20.33 -5.09 -15.85
N LYS A 181 20.68 -4.28 -14.83
CA LYS A 181 20.00 -4.32 -13.53
C LYS A 181 18.64 -3.60 -13.58
N TRP A 182 18.52 -2.57 -14.43
CA TRP A 182 17.29 -1.77 -14.59
C TRP A 182 16.26 -2.35 -15.59
N VAL A 183 16.70 -3.20 -16.51
CA VAL A 183 15.89 -3.82 -17.58
C VAL A 183 15.60 -5.29 -17.27
#